data_AF-A0A1Q5QVA9-F1
#
_entry.id   AF-A0A1Q5QVA9-F1
#
_cell.length_a   1.000
_cell.length_b   1.000
_cell.length_c   1.000
_cell.angle_alpha   90.00
_cell.angle_beta   90.00
_cell.angle_gamma   90.00
#
_symmetry.space_group_name_H-M   'P 1'
#
loop_
_entity.id
_entity.type
_entity.pdbx_description
1 polymer ?
#
loop_
_entity_poly.entity_id
_entity_poly.type
_entity_poly.pdbx_seq_one_letter_code
_entity_poly.pdbx_strand_id
1 'polypeptide(L)'
;MGQPRNHHFIPVFYLRQWHDSEGQLYEHKRVRGSRIVRKPVSALATAFQRDLYAFPALGLEGLDQHLESKFFQIVDDEGAKALHRFLRRDPAPWSAEARSGWSRFLLSLKVRHPDAMEELRQAIPRLWGRSHAPSQAEYAKLRKPDDPDSFEEFLTRRDPNIVHKVTINMIMRGIEIIELGTHINGMKWK
;
A
#
# COMPACT_ATOMS: atom_id res chain seq x y z
N MET A 1 10.12 22.23 -0.66
CA MET A 1 10.54 20.93 -1.20
C MET A 1 9.28 20.18 -1.63
N GLY A 2 9.26 19.56 -2.82
CA GLY A 2 8.12 18.78 -3.28
C GLY A 2 7.97 17.45 -2.52
N GLN A 3 6.81 16.82 -2.61
CA GLN A 3 6.59 15.48 -2.02
C GLN A 3 7.56 14.45 -2.65
N PRO A 4 8.08 13.49 -1.86
CA PRO A 4 8.97 12.45 -2.38
C PRO A 4 8.29 11.66 -3.49
N ARG A 5 8.98 11.48 -4.64
CA ARG A 5 8.46 10.71 -5.78
C ARG A 5 9.08 9.31 -5.88
N ASN A 6 10.13 9.02 -5.11
CA ASN A 6 10.71 7.69 -5.05
C ASN A 6 9.97 6.87 -4.00
N HIS A 7 8.95 6.14 -4.43
CA HIS A 7 8.10 5.36 -3.54
C HIS A 7 8.75 4.01 -3.30
N HIS A 8 9.16 3.79 -2.06
CA HIS A 8 9.87 2.57 -1.68
C HIS A 8 8.86 1.44 -1.44
N PHE A 9 9.03 0.33 -2.16
CA PHE A 9 8.23 -0.88 -1.94
C PHE A 9 8.83 -1.81 -0.89
N ILE A 10 10.13 -1.65 -0.61
CA ILE A 10 10.72 -2.07 0.66
C ILE A 10 11.18 -0.80 1.39
N PRO A 11 10.58 -0.42 2.53
CA PRO A 11 10.87 0.85 3.18
C PRO A 11 12.33 1.00 3.60
N VAL A 12 12.80 2.24 3.52
CA VAL A 12 14.19 2.61 3.84
C VAL A 12 14.57 2.20 5.27
N PHE A 13 13.67 2.38 6.25
CA PHE A 13 13.94 1.99 7.64
C PHE A 13 14.18 0.48 7.78
N TYR A 14 13.49 -0.31 6.98
CA TYR A 14 13.64 -1.76 6.96
C TYR A 14 14.96 -2.13 6.28
N LEU A 15 15.22 -1.60 5.07
CA LEU A 15 16.46 -1.86 4.32
C LEU A 15 17.74 -1.53 5.10
N ARG A 16 17.71 -0.49 5.95
CA ARG A 16 18.84 -0.12 6.81
C ARG A 16 19.30 -1.23 7.76
N GLN A 17 18.46 -2.23 8.04
CA GLN A 17 18.85 -3.36 8.88
C GLN A 17 19.83 -4.33 8.20
N TRP A 18 20.07 -4.15 6.90
CA TRP A 18 21.07 -4.90 6.12
C TRP A 18 22.32 -4.08 5.78
N HIS A 19 22.48 -2.92 6.41
CA HIS A 19 23.68 -2.11 6.22
C HIS A 19 24.91 -2.79 6.81
N ASP A 20 26.00 -2.76 6.05
CA ASP A 20 27.34 -3.04 6.54
C ASP A 20 27.90 -1.83 7.33
N SER A 21 29.17 -1.92 7.73
CA SER A 21 29.86 -0.85 8.46
C SER A 21 29.99 0.47 7.67
N GLU A 22 29.80 0.45 6.35
CA GLU A 22 29.85 1.62 5.47
C GLU A 22 28.45 2.16 5.14
N GLY A 23 27.40 1.61 5.76
CA GLY A 23 26.02 2.02 5.51
C GLY A 23 25.48 1.56 4.15
N GLN A 24 26.08 0.52 3.56
CA GLN A 24 25.67 -0.05 2.28
C GLN A 24 24.99 -1.41 2.48
N LEU A 25 24.05 -1.75 1.59
CA LEU A 25 23.57 -3.10 1.40
C LEU A 25 23.89 -3.58 -0.02
N TYR A 26 23.79 -4.88 -0.26
CA TYR A 26 24.10 -5.46 -1.56
C TYR A 26 22.83 -5.83 -2.34
N GLU A 27 22.56 -5.08 -3.40
CA GLU A 27 21.54 -5.43 -4.39
C GLU A 27 22.06 -6.54 -5.30
N HIS A 28 21.22 -7.56 -5.53
CA HIS A 28 21.49 -8.63 -6.49
C HIS A 28 20.55 -8.47 -7.68
N LYS A 29 21.14 -8.42 -8.89
CA LYS A 29 20.38 -8.25 -10.12
C LYS A 29 20.78 -9.29 -11.15
N ARG A 30 19.80 -9.96 -11.74
CA ARG A 30 20.02 -10.78 -12.93
C ARG A 30 20.26 -9.85 -14.12
N VAL A 31 21.40 -10.03 -14.77
CA VAL A 31 21.78 -9.35 -16.02
C VAL A 31 21.76 -10.38 -17.16
N ARG A 32 22.11 -9.94 -18.38
CA ARG A 32 22.08 -10.71 -19.64
C ARG A 32 22.33 -12.23 -19.42
N GLY A 33 21.33 -13.05 -19.78
CA GLY A 33 21.37 -14.50 -19.56
C GLY A 33 21.00 -14.91 -18.13
N SER A 34 21.81 -15.76 -17.50
CA SER A 34 21.65 -16.23 -16.12
C SER A 34 22.62 -15.58 -15.13
N ARG A 35 23.46 -14.64 -15.59
CA ARG A 35 24.46 -13.98 -14.75
C ARG A 35 23.78 -13.11 -13.70
N ILE A 36 24.19 -13.25 -12.44
CA ILE A 36 23.78 -12.37 -11.33
C ILE A 36 24.97 -11.46 -11.00
N VAL A 37 24.72 -10.15 -10.93
CA VAL A 37 25.70 -9.18 -10.42
C VAL A 37 25.26 -8.69 -9.05
N ARG A 38 26.26 -8.32 -8.25
CA ARG A 38 26.08 -7.75 -6.92
C ARG A 38 26.60 -6.32 -6.92
N LYS A 39 25.85 -5.37 -6.36
CA LYS A 39 26.23 -3.95 -6.29
C LYS A 39 26.00 -3.41 -4.86
N PRO A 40 26.98 -2.74 -4.25
CA PRO A 40 26.75 -1.99 -3.00
C PRO A 40 25.90 -0.76 -3.29
N VAL A 41 24.86 -0.54 -2.50
CA VAL A 41 23.91 0.56 -2.63
C VAL A 41 23.45 1.04 -1.24
N SER A 42 23.08 2.31 -1.12
CA SER A 42 22.39 2.80 0.07
C SER A 42 20.93 2.35 0.07
N ALA A 43 20.29 2.37 1.24
CA ALA A 43 18.86 2.03 1.37
C ALA A 43 17.92 2.99 0.60
N LEU A 44 18.41 4.18 0.21
CA LEU A 44 17.66 5.16 -0.59
C LEU A 44 17.79 4.92 -2.10
N ALA A 45 18.73 4.07 -2.52
CA ALA A 45 19.10 3.88 -3.92
C ALA A 45 18.56 2.58 -4.53
N THR A 46 17.75 1.82 -3.80
CA THR A 46 17.18 0.53 -4.25
C THR A 46 15.76 0.34 -3.70
N ALA A 47 15.07 -0.67 -4.23
CA ALA A 47 13.72 -1.09 -3.83
C ALA A 47 12.67 0.04 -3.81
N PHE A 48 12.80 0.96 -4.76
CA PHE A 48 11.79 1.98 -5.05
C PHE A 48 11.44 1.99 -6.53
N GLN A 49 10.26 2.51 -6.83
CA GLN A 49 9.90 2.92 -8.18
C GLN A 49 9.31 4.32 -8.11
N ARG A 50 9.67 5.15 -9.09
CA ARG A 50 9.18 6.52 -9.14
C ARG A 50 7.66 6.52 -9.35
N ASP A 51 6.93 7.28 -8.55
CA ASP A 51 5.48 7.43 -8.60
C ASP A 51 4.69 6.12 -8.46
N LEU A 52 5.28 5.09 -7.83
CA LEU A 52 4.70 3.74 -7.78
C LEU A 52 3.28 3.72 -7.21
N TYR A 53 2.96 4.63 -6.28
CA TYR A 53 1.66 4.72 -5.62
C TYR A 53 0.86 5.97 -6.01
N ALA A 54 1.33 6.70 -7.03
CA ALA A 54 0.68 7.92 -7.45
C ALA A 54 -0.62 7.63 -8.24
N PHE A 55 -1.59 8.53 -8.10
CA PHE A 55 -2.84 8.59 -8.88
C PHE A 55 -2.98 9.99 -9.49
N PRO A 56 -2.29 10.29 -10.60
CA PRO A 56 -2.22 11.65 -11.16
C PRO A 56 -3.58 12.30 -11.46
N ALA A 57 -4.60 11.50 -11.81
CA ALA A 57 -5.97 11.98 -12.05
C ALA A 57 -6.58 12.68 -10.81
N LEU A 58 -6.07 12.38 -9.62
CA LEU A 58 -6.50 12.98 -8.36
C LEU A 58 -5.66 14.20 -7.93
N GLY A 59 -4.77 14.69 -8.81
CA GLY A 59 -3.84 15.78 -8.47
C GLY A 59 -4.54 17.09 -8.14
N LEU A 60 -5.63 17.44 -8.84
CA LEU A 60 -6.41 18.65 -8.55
C LEU A 60 -7.08 18.61 -7.17
N GLU A 61 -7.30 17.41 -6.64
CA GLU A 61 -7.90 17.18 -5.33
C GLU A 61 -6.83 17.05 -4.23
N GLY A 62 -5.54 17.11 -4.58
CA GLY A 62 -4.42 16.91 -3.65
C GLY A 62 -4.30 15.48 -3.12
N LEU A 63 -4.88 14.50 -3.82
CA LEU A 63 -4.91 13.09 -3.43
C LEU A 63 -4.01 12.20 -4.31
N ASP A 64 -3.25 12.77 -5.24
CA ASP A 64 -2.39 12.02 -6.15
C ASP A 64 -1.31 11.21 -5.42
N GLN A 65 -0.80 11.71 -4.29
CA GLN A 65 0.19 11.01 -3.46
C GLN A 65 -0.39 10.43 -2.17
N HIS A 66 -1.72 10.23 -2.08
CA HIS A 66 -2.37 9.89 -0.81
C HIS A 66 -1.85 8.58 -0.19
N LEU A 67 -1.61 7.55 -1.02
CA LEU A 67 -1.08 6.27 -0.53
C LEU A 67 0.30 6.43 0.13
N GLU A 68 1.23 7.16 -0.51
CA GLU A 68 2.57 7.38 0.06
C GLU A 68 2.52 8.34 1.26
N SER A 69 1.92 9.51 1.07
CA SER A 69 2.01 10.64 2.02
C SER A 69 1.10 10.55 3.23
N LYS A 70 0.13 9.62 3.23
CA LYS A 70 -0.79 9.42 4.36
C LYS A 70 -0.75 7.99 4.85
N PHE A 71 -1.08 7.04 3.98
CA PHE A 71 -1.27 5.65 4.41
C PHE A 71 0.07 4.98 4.74
N PHE A 72 1.01 4.91 3.80
CA PHE A 72 2.30 4.25 4.01
C PHE A 72 3.17 4.99 5.02
N GLN A 73 3.05 6.31 5.15
CA GLN A 73 3.70 7.03 6.25
C GLN A 73 3.30 6.46 7.62
N ILE A 74 2.00 6.28 7.87
CA ILE A 74 1.51 5.71 9.14
C ILE A 74 1.98 4.27 9.30
N VAL A 75 1.84 3.45 8.24
CA VAL A 75 2.25 2.04 8.25
C VAL A 75 3.74 1.88 8.57
N ASP A 76 4.59 2.70 7.96
CA ASP A 76 6.03 2.63 8.12
C ASP A 76 6.48 3.21 9.48
N ASP A 77 5.84 4.27 9.99
CA ASP A 77 6.11 4.81 11.32
C ASP A 77 5.77 3.79 12.43
N GLU A 78 4.63 3.11 12.31
CA GLU A 78 4.23 2.03 13.22
C GLU A 78 5.15 0.80 13.09
N GLY A 79 5.43 0.38 11.86
CA GLY A 79 6.33 -0.73 11.56
C GLY A 79 7.75 -0.51 12.08
N ALA A 80 8.28 0.71 11.96
CA ALA A 80 9.59 1.08 12.47
C ALA A 80 9.67 0.98 13.99
N LYS A 81 8.66 1.47 14.71
CA LYS A 81 8.57 1.34 16.18
C LYS A 81 8.54 -0.12 16.61
N ALA A 82 7.74 -0.94 15.93
CA ALA A 82 7.66 -2.37 16.21
C ALA A 82 8.97 -3.12 15.91
N LEU A 83 9.59 -2.87 14.76
CA LEU A 83 10.88 -3.47 14.40
C LEU A 83 11.97 -3.12 15.41
N HIS A 84 12.01 -1.86 15.86
CA HIS A 84 12.98 -1.40 16.83
C HIS A 84 12.92 -2.17 18.16
N ARG A 85 11.71 -2.55 18.60
CA ARG A 85 11.53 -3.42 19.77
C ARG A 85 12.16 -4.79 19.57
N PHE A 86 11.94 -5.41 18.40
CA PHE A 86 12.56 -6.68 18.05
C PHE A 86 14.09 -6.62 18.09
N LEU A 87 14.66 -5.59 17.46
CA LEU A 87 16.12 -5.42 17.39
C LEU A 87 16.74 -5.18 18.76
N ARG A 88 16.05 -4.45 19.63
CA ARG A 88 16.50 -4.19 21.01
C ARG A 88 16.24 -5.34 21.99
N ARG A 89 15.51 -6.38 21.58
CA ARG A 89 15.02 -7.44 22.47
C ARG A 89 14.30 -6.85 23.69
N ASP A 90 13.44 -5.85 23.44
CA ASP A 90 12.68 -5.17 24.49
C ASP A 90 11.79 -6.19 25.23
N PRO A 91 12.00 -6.42 26.55
CA PRO A 91 11.26 -7.43 27.31
C PRO A 91 9.84 -6.96 27.70
N ALA A 92 9.49 -5.70 27.45
CA ALA A 92 8.16 -5.20 27.78
C ALA A 92 7.08 -5.96 26.97
N PRO A 93 5.92 -6.26 27.58
CA PRO A 93 4.80 -6.82 26.85
C PRO A 93 4.42 -5.96 25.64
N TRP A 94 4.07 -6.60 24.53
CA TRP A 94 3.59 -5.89 23.35
C TRP A 94 2.18 -5.33 23.60
N SER A 95 1.95 -4.07 23.25
CA SER A 95 0.61 -3.50 23.25
C SER A 95 -0.19 -3.98 22.02
N ALA A 96 -1.51 -3.79 22.04
CA ALA A 96 -2.36 -4.13 20.89
C ALA A 96 -2.01 -3.30 19.65
N GLU A 97 -1.66 -2.02 19.86
CA GLU A 97 -1.25 -1.08 18.82
C GLU A 97 0.07 -1.51 18.19
N ALA A 98 1.06 -1.92 18.99
CA ALA A 98 2.35 -2.39 18.49
C ALA A 98 2.19 -3.65 17.62
N ARG A 99 1.36 -4.60 18.05
CA ARG A 99 1.05 -5.80 17.26
C ARG A 99 0.34 -5.43 15.95
N SER A 100 -0.66 -4.57 16.03
CA SER A 100 -1.44 -4.15 14.86
C SER A 100 -0.61 -3.39 13.85
N GLY A 101 0.25 -2.47 14.31
CA GLY A 101 1.19 -1.74 13.48
C GLY A 101 2.19 -2.66 12.76
N TRP A 102 2.72 -3.65 13.47
CA TRP A 102 3.59 -4.65 12.86
C TRP A 102 2.87 -5.54 11.85
N SER A 103 1.66 -6.02 12.17
CA SER A 103 0.82 -6.79 11.26
C SER A 103 0.53 -6.02 9.98
N ARG A 104 0.11 -4.75 10.11
CA ARG A 104 -0.15 -3.86 8.97
C ARG A 104 1.11 -3.66 8.13
N PHE A 105 2.26 -3.43 8.76
CA PHE A 105 3.53 -3.33 8.06
C PHE A 105 3.87 -4.61 7.27
N LEU A 106 3.73 -5.80 7.86
CA LEU A 106 4.00 -7.06 7.17
C LEU A 106 3.05 -7.30 5.98
N LEU A 107 1.76 -7.03 6.16
CA LEU A 107 0.77 -7.17 5.08
C LEU A 107 1.04 -6.16 3.96
N SER A 108 1.45 -4.93 4.31
CA SER A 108 1.78 -3.90 3.32
C SER A 108 2.91 -4.32 2.39
N LEU A 109 3.93 -5.06 2.87
CA LEU A 109 5.05 -5.57 2.05
C LEU A 109 4.59 -6.44 0.88
N LYS A 110 3.44 -7.13 1.00
CA LYS A 110 2.89 -7.96 -0.07
C LYS A 110 2.19 -7.14 -1.14
N VAL A 111 1.45 -6.13 -0.73
CA VAL A 111 0.60 -5.32 -1.62
C VAL A 111 1.40 -4.25 -2.35
N ARG A 112 2.46 -3.72 -1.72
CA ARG A 112 3.19 -2.55 -2.24
C ARG A 112 4.27 -2.85 -3.28
N HIS A 113 4.53 -4.12 -3.57
CA HIS A 113 5.47 -4.50 -4.64
C HIS A 113 4.96 -4.02 -6.01
N PRO A 114 5.85 -3.59 -6.94
CA PRO A 114 5.43 -3.12 -8.27
C PRO A 114 4.48 -4.06 -9.00
N ASP A 115 4.79 -5.36 -9.02
CA ASP A 115 3.95 -6.36 -9.68
C ASP A 115 2.54 -6.44 -9.09
N ALA A 116 2.43 -6.46 -7.75
CA ALA A 116 1.14 -6.50 -7.06
C ALA A 116 0.36 -5.20 -7.24
N MET A 117 1.04 -4.06 -7.21
CA MET A 117 0.41 -2.75 -7.40
C MET A 117 -0.13 -2.57 -8.82
N GLU A 118 0.60 -3.07 -9.82
CA GLU A 118 0.14 -3.10 -11.20
C GLU A 118 -1.08 -4.00 -11.36
N GLU A 119 -1.06 -5.21 -10.78
CA GLU A 119 -2.19 -6.13 -10.81
C GLU A 119 -3.44 -5.51 -10.17
N LEU A 120 -3.30 -4.90 -8.99
CA LEU A 120 -4.41 -4.26 -8.27
C LEU A 120 -5.00 -3.09 -9.06
N ARG A 121 -4.16 -2.24 -9.67
CA ARG A 121 -4.61 -1.13 -10.52
C ARG A 121 -5.42 -1.58 -11.72
N GLN A 122 -5.11 -2.75 -12.28
CA GLN A 122 -5.85 -3.30 -13.42
C GLN A 122 -7.11 -4.06 -12.97
N ALA A 123 -7.03 -4.80 -11.86
CA ALA A 123 -8.09 -5.68 -11.40
C ALA A 123 -9.23 -4.92 -10.72
N ILE A 124 -8.92 -3.95 -9.85
CA ILE A 124 -9.93 -3.27 -9.03
C ILE A 124 -10.99 -2.54 -9.88
N PRO A 125 -10.63 -1.72 -10.90
CA PRO A 125 -11.65 -1.08 -11.74
C PRO A 125 -12.56 -2.10 -12.46
N ARG A 126 -12.03 -3.26 -12.86
CA ARG A 126 -12.80 -4.33 -13.51
C ARG A 126 -13.74 -5.05 -12.53
N LEU A 127 -13.30 -5.23 -11.28
CA LEU A 127 -14.10 -5.84 -10.22
C LEU A 127 -15.19 -4.89 -9.74
N TRP A 128 -14.87 -3.60 -9.61
CA TRP A 128 -15.83 -2.55 -9.28
C TRP A 128 -17.07 -2.64 -10.18
N GLY A 129 -16.88 -2.53 -11.50
CA GLY A 129 -18.00 -2.62 -12.46
C GLY A 129 -18.77 -3.95 -12.46
N ARG A 130 -18.22 -5.04 -11.91
CA ARG A 130 -18.85 -6.37 -11.89
C ARG A 130 -19.58 -6.70 -10.58
N SER A 131 -19.24 -6.07 -9.47
CA SER A 131 -19.74 -6.42 -8.13
C SER A 131 -21.06 -5.74 -7.74
N HIS A 132 -21.80 -5.17 -8.70
CA HIS A 132 -22.87 -4.21 -8.41
C HIS A 132 -24.30 -4.76 -8.35
N ALA A 133 -24.57 -6.06 -8.46
CA ALA A 133 -25.97 -6.51 -8.49
C ALA A 133 -26.80 -6.01 -7.28
N PRO A 134 -26.29 -6.06 -6.03
CA PRO A 134 -27.00 -5.48 -4.88
C PRO A 134 -27.06 -3.94 -4.89
N SER A 135 -25.95 -3.27 -5.23
CA SER A 135 -25.87 -1.80 -5.24
C SER A 135 -26.77 -1.19 -6.32
N GLN A 136 -26.84 -1.81 -7.50
CA GLN A 136 -27.73 -1.42 -8.59
C GLN A 136 -29.20 -1.65 -8.21
N ALA A 137 -29.53 -2.74 -7.54
CA ALA A 137 -30.89 -3.02 -7.08
C ALA A 137 -31.37 -1.98 -6.04
N GLU A 138 -30.52 -1.61 -5.09
CA GLU A 138 -30.83 -0.55 -4.12
C GLU A 138 -30.92 0.82 -4.80
N TYR A 139 -30.00 1.11 -5.73
CA TYR A 139 -30.06 2.33 -6.52
C TYR A 139 -31.37 2.45 -7.31
N ALA A 140 -31.81 1.38 -7.97
CA ALA A 140 -33.05 1.39 -8.74
C ALA A 140 -34.29 1.74 -7.89
N LYS A 141 -34.30 1.41 -6.59
CA LYS A 141 -35.37 1.80 -5.66
C LYS A 141 -35.36 3.28 -5.30
N LEU A 142 -34.18 3.91 -5.33
CA LEU A 142 -33.94 5.29 -4.90
C LEU A 142 -33.77 6.27 -6.08
N ARG A 143 -33.62 5.76 -7.29
CA ARG A 143 -33.34 6.51 -8.52
C ARG A 143 -34.47 7.51 -8.82
N LYS A 144 -34.11 8.77 -9.08
CA LYS A 144 -35.04 9.81 -9.50
C LYS A 144 -35.23 9.81 -11.03
N PRO A 145 -36.29 10.45 -11.56
CA PRO A 145 -36.56 10.48 -13.01
C PRO A 145 -35.38 10.98 -13.86
N ASP A 146 -34.64 11.98 -13.38
CA ASP A 146 -33.52 12.59 -14.11
C ASP A 146 -32.17 11.89 -13.85
N ASP A 147 -32.14 10.92 -12.94
CA ASP A 147 -30.93 10.18 -12.64
C ASP A 147 -30.68 9.08 -13.71
N PRO A 148 -29.41 8.80 -14.05
CA PRO A 148 -29.05 7.80 -15.07
C PRO A 148 -29.48 6.39 -14.69
N ASP A 149 -29.57 5.49 -15.67
CA ASP A 149 -30.10 4.14 -15.44
C ASP A 149 -29.16 3.26 -14.60
N SER A 150 -27.85 3.52 -14.64
CA SER A 150 -26.86 2.76 -13.88
C SER A 150 -26.34 3.51 -12.66
N PHE A 151 -26.14 2.78 -11.56
CA PHE A 151 -25.52 3.30 -10.34
C PHE A 151 -24.08 3.78 -10.60
N GLU A 152 -23.36 3.09 -11.47
CA GLU A 152 -22.01 3.47 -11.87
C GLU A 152 -21.99 4.83 -12.58
N GLU A 153 -22.89 5.06 -13.53
CA GLU A 153 -23.01 6.34 -14.21
C GLU A 153 -23.45 7.45 -13.26
N PHE A 154 -24.36 7.16 -12.33
CA PHE A 154 -24.77 8.10 -11.29
C PHE A 154 -23.59 8.58 -10.43
N LEU A 155 -22.72 7.66 -10.00
CA LEU A 155 -21.53 8.00 -9.24
C LEU A 155 -20.52 8.77 -10.10
N THR A 156 -20.28 8.32 -11.33
CA THR A 156 -19.29 8.93 -12.24
C THR A 156 -19.68 10.35 -12.64
N ARG A 157 -20.98 10.63 -12.85
CA ARG A 157 -21.48 11.99 -13.12
C ARG A 157 -21.22 12.96 -11.95
N ARG A 158 -21.27 12.45 -10.71
CA ARG A 158 -21.02 13.26 -9.51
C ARG A 158 -19.54 13.44 -9.22
N ASP A 159 -18.77 12.40 -9.49
CA ASP A 159 -17.34 12.36 -9.25
C ASP A 159 -16.66 11.54 -10.35
N PRO A 160 -16.14 12.20 -11.41
CA PRO A 160 -15.44 11.53 -12.50
C PRO A 160 -14.23 10.69 -12.05
N ASN A 161 -13.71 10.97 -10.85
CA ASN A 161 -12.56 10.33 -10.25
C ASN A 161 -12.92 9.21 -9.26
N ILE A 162 -14.21 8.87 -9.12
CA ILE A 162 -14.70 7.92 -8.11
C ILE A 162 -13.99 6.57 -8.18
N VAL A 163 -13.71 6.07 -9.39
CA VAL A 163 -13.03 4.77 -9.58
C VAL A 163 -11.60 4.81 -9.03
N HIS A 164 -10.88 5.92 -9.19
CA HIS A 164 -9.54 6.09 -8.61
C HIS A 164 -9.58 6.13 -7.07
N LYS A 165 -10.56 6.84 -6.50
CA LYS A 165 -10.74 6.92 -5.03
C LYS A 165 -11.11 5.56 -4.44
N VAL A 166 -12.01 4.84 -5.09
CA VAL A 166 -12.37 3.45 -4.74
C VAL A 166 -11.16 2.54 -4.85
N THR A 167 -10.35 2.69 -5.90
CA THR A 167 -9.13 1.88 -6.08
C THR A 167 -8.15 2.09 -4.92
N ILE A 168 -7.88 3.34 -4.55
CA ILE A 168 -7.06 3.67 -3.37
C ILE A 168 -7.65 3.03 -2.11
N ASN A 169 -8.97 3.16 -1.90
CA ASN A 169 -9.64 2.60 -0.73
C ASN A 169 -9.53 1.07 -0.66
N MET A 170 -9.73 0.38 -1.79
CA MET A 170 -9.63 -1.08 -1.86
C MET A 170 -8.19 -1.56 -1.64
N ILE A 171 -7.18 -0.85 -2.14
CA ILE A 171 -5.77 -1.16 -1.86
C ILE A 171 -5.50 -1.06 -0.35
N MET A 172 -5.92 0.03 0.31
CA MET A 172 -5.75 0.21 1.75
C MET A 172 -6.45 -0.90 2.54
N ARG A 173 -7.71 -1.21 2.19
CA ARG A 173 -8.48 -2.30 2.82
C ARG A 173 -7.85 -3.68 2.61
N GLY A 174 -7.21 -3.91 1.45
CA GLY A 174 -6.48 -5.14 1.18
C GLY A 174 -5.25 -5.33 2.08
N ILE A 175 -4.68 -4.25 2.61
CA ILE A 175 -3.60 -4.29 3.59
C ILE A 175 -4.16 -4.49 5.01
N GLU A 176 -5.36 -3.97 5.27
CA GLU A 176 -6.04 -4.02 6.57
C GLU A 176 -7.07 -5.17 6.68
N ILE A 177 -6.84 -6.29 5.99
CA ILE A 177 -7.71 -7.47 6.06
C ILE A 177 -7.79 -7.96 7.51
N ILE A 178 -8.98 -7.90 8.08
CA ILE A 178 -9.23 -8.14 9.51
C ILE A 178 -8.85 -9.56 9.91
N GLU A 179 -9.14 -10.54 9.06
CA GLU A 179 -8.87 -11.96 9.33
C GLU A 179 -7.36 -12.21 9.46
N LEU A 180 -6.58 -11.69 8.51
CA LEU A 180 -5.13 -11.82 8.51
C LEU A 180 -4.50 -11.01 9.66
N GLY A 181 -4.95 -9.77 9.86
CA GLY A 181 -4.48 -8.91 10.94
C GLY A 181 -4.76 -9.53 12.32
N THR A 182 -5.96 -10.07 12.53
CA THR A 182 -6.34 -10.76 13.77
C THR A 182 -5.47 -12.00 14.00
N HIS A 183 -5.23 -12.78 12.95
CA HIS A 183 -4.38 -13.97 13.04
C HIS A 183 -2.94 -13.60 13.47
N ILE A 184 -2.31 -12.62 12.81
CA ILE A 184 -0.94 -12.19 13.13
C ILE A 184 -0.91 -11.58 14.55
N ASN A 185 -1.87 -10.74 14.89
CA ASN A 185 -1.99 -10.15 16.22
C ASN A 185 -2.12 -11.19 17.34
N GLY A 186 -2.72 -12.35 17.06
CA GLY A 186 -2.88 -13.46 18.00
C GLY A 186 -1.63 -14.36 18.16
N MET A 187 -0.56 -14.12 17.39
CA MET A 187 0.69 -14.87 17.53
C MET A 187 1.37 -14.61 18.89
N LYS A 188 2.41 -15.40 19.21
CA LYS A 188 3.19 -15.19 20.43
C LYS A 188 4.18 -14.04 20.23
N TRP A 189 3.88 -12.90 20.85
CA TRP A 189 4.77 -11.74 20.94
C TRP A 189 5.43 -11.76 22.32
N LYS A 190 6.71 -12.12 22.36
CA LYS A 190 7.55 -12.18 23.57
C LYS A 190 8.72 -11.22 23.45
#